data_AF-A0A350PCI0-F1
#
_entry.id   AF-A0A350PCI0-F1
#
_cell.length_a   1.000
_cell.length_b   1.000
_cell.length_c   1.000
_cell.angle_alpha   90.00
_cell.angle_beta   90.00
_cell.angle_gamma   90.00
#
_symmetry.space_group_name_H-M   'P 1'
#
loop_
_entity.id
_entity.type
_entity.pdbx_description
1 polymer ?
#
loop_
_entity_poly.entity_id
_entity_poly.type
_entity_poly.pdbx_seq_one_letter_code
_entity_poly.pdbx_strand_id
1 'polypeptide(L)'
;MSFQYKLSGFEENWNEASDISTSFIRYTNLDPGQYQFLVKGRVEFGAWSEPYSLNFEIQKPFYQTAWFIILIIVLLIAVAYSIYRIRVLFLIKQRETLRKLVTRRTEEIDMQNRSLKEAYRDLEQAHIKLVQTEKMAALGVLTAGVAHEINNPLN
;
A
#
# COMPACT_ATOMS: atom_id res chain seq x y z
N MET A 1 -6.33 -9.67 -69.11
CA MET A 1 -5.05 -10.15 -68.51
C MET A 1 -5.36 -10.60 -67.09
N SER A 2 -5.03 -11.83 -66.73
CA SER A 2 -5.37 -12.41 -65.42
C SER A 2 -4.10 -12.64 -64.61
N PHE A 3 -4.20 -12.50 -63.29
CA PHE A 3 -3.08 -12.75 -62.38
C PHE A 3 -3.47 -13.80 -61.35
N GLN A 4 -2.54 -14.66 -61.01
CA GLN A 4 -2.66 -15.57 -59.88
C GLN A 4 -1.58 -15.24 -58.86
N TYR A 5 -1.97 -15.19 -57.59
CA TYR A 5 -1.08 -14.95 -56.47
C TYR A 5 -1.28 -16.02 -55.40
N LYS A 6 -0.23 -16.23 -54.60
CA LYS A 6 -0.26 -17.13 -53.45
C LYS A 6 0.75 -16.65 -52.41
N LEU A 7 0.36 -16.64 -51.14
CA LEU A 7 1.28 -16.44 -50.03
C LEU A 7 1.63 -17.79 -49.40
N SER A 8 2.75 -18.38 -49.81
CA SER A 8 3.26 -19.61 -49.23
C SER A 8 3.65 -19.39 -47.77
N GLY A 9 3.11 -20.19 -46.86
CA GLY A 9 3.20 -20.02 -45.40
C GLY A 9 1.91 -19.50 -44.75
N PHE A 10 0.96 -18.97 -45.52
CA PHE A 10 -0.37 -18.54 -45.05
C PHE A 10 -1.51 -19.23 -45.80
N GLU A 11 -1.36 -19.42 -47.12
CA GLU A 11 -2.37 -20.03 -48.00
C GLU A 11 -1.78 -21.21 -48.79
N GLU A 12 -2.55 -22.28 -48.97
CA GLU A 12 -2.13 -23.46 -49.76
C GLU A 12 -2.52 -23.37 -51.23
N ASN A 13 -3.61 -22.66 -51.56
CA ASN A 13 -4.17 -22.58 -52.91
C ASN A 13 -3.79 -21.26 -53.61
N TRP A 14 -3.84 -21.26 -54.95
CA TRP A 14 -3.67 -20.06 -55.77
C TRP A 14 -4.97 -19.27 -55.81
N ASN A 15 -4.87 -17.96 -55.59
CA ASN A 15 -5.97 -17.02 -55.72
C ASN A 15 -5.88 -16.28 -57.05
N GLU A 16 -7.00 -16.12 -57.75
CA GLU A 16 -7.07 -15.42 -59.04
C GLU A 16 -7.60 -14.00 -58.85
N ALA A 17 -6.83 -13.02 -59.31
CA ALA A 17 -7.25 -11.63 -59.40
C ALA A 17 -7.70 -11.34 -60.84
N SER A 18 -9.00 -11.10 -61.01
CA SER A 18 -9.63 -10.87 -62.32
C SER A 18 -9.50 -9.43 -62.81
N ASP A 19 -9.19 -8.48 -61.93
CA ASP A 19 -9.19 -7.05 -62.25
C ASP A 19 -7.90 -6.35 -61.79
N ILE A 20 -7.27 -5.63 -62.72
CA ILE A 20 -6.06 -4.82 -62.52
C ILE A 20 -6.37 -3.59 -61.62
N SER A 21 -7.63 -3.19 -61.51
CA SER A 21 -8.06 -2.05 -60.69
C SER A 21 -7.87 -2.27 -59.18
N THR A 22 -7.79 -3.53 -58.72
CA THR A 22 -7.54 -3.92 -57.32
C THR A 22 -6.11 -4.42 -57.10
N SER A 23 -5.11 -3.70 -57.60
CA SER A 23 -3.68 -4.07 -57.53
C SER A 23 -3.07 -4.13 -56.11
N PHE A 24 -3.86 -4.10 -55.04
CA PHE A 24 -3.40 -4.24 -53.66
C PHE A 24 -4.04 -5.48 -53.01
N ILE A 25 -3.19 -6.41 -52.54
CA ILE A 25 -3.60 -7.57 -51.75
C ILE A 25 -3.25 -7.27 -50.30
N ARG A 26 -4.23 -7.35 -49.40
CA ARG A 26 -4.05 -7.09 -47.97
C ARG A 26 -4.12 -8.40 -47.20
N TYR A 27 -3.01 -8.79 -46.59
CA TYR A 27 -2.97 -9.85 -45.58
C TYR A 27 -2.96 -9.22 -44.18
N THR A 28 -3.77 -9.76 -43.27
CA THR A 28 -3.84 -9.33 -41.87
C THR A 28 -3.52 -10.51 -40.96
N ASN A 29 -2.92 -10.23 -39.79
CA ASN A 29 -2.68 -11.23 -38.74
C ASN A 29 -1.78 -12.40 -39.19
N LEU A 30 -0.70 -12.09 -39.90
CA LEU A 30 0.33 -13.07 -40.24
C LEU A 30 1.17 -13.37 -38.99
N ASP A 31 1.29 -14.65 -38.65
CA ASP A 31 2.11 -15.11 -37.53
C ASP A 31 3.61 -14.85 -37.80
N PRO A 32 4.46 -14.78 -36.77
CA PRO A 32 5.90 -14.68 -36.98
C PRO A 32 6.44 -15.92 -37.70
N GLY A 33 7.12 -15.70 -38.82
CA GLY A 33 7.59 -16.80 -39.66
C GLY A 33 8.18 -16.35 -41.00
N GLN A 34 8.60 -17.33 -41.79
CA GLN A 34 9.11 -17.14 -43.14
C GLN A 34 7.96 -17.27 -44.13
N TYR A 35 7.79 -16.27 -44.99
CA TYR A 35 6.75 -16.25 -46.01
C TYR A 35 7.34 -16.06 -47.40
N GLN A 36 6.70 -16.67 -48.39
CA GLN A 36 7.07 -16.52 -49.79
C GLN A 36 5.83 -16.12 -50.60
N PHE A 37 5.85 -14.90 -51.12
CA PHE A 37 4.82 -14.41 -52.03
C PHE A 37 5.14 -14.82 -53.46
N LEU A 38 4.21 -15.52 -54.11
CA LEU A 38 4.31 -16.04 -55.47
C LEU A 38 3.28 -15.34 -56.34
N VAL A 39 3.69 -14.86 -57.52
CA VAL A 39 2.79 -14.24 -58.49
C VAL A 39 3.11 -14.70 -59.91
N LYS A 40 2.08 -15.00 -60.69
CA LYS A 40 2.19 -15.36 -62.11
C LYS A 40 1.07 -14.71 -62.92
N GLY A 41 1.36 -14.36 -64.17
CA GLY A 41 0.43 -13.66 -65.05
C GLY A 41 0.05 -14.52 -66.26
N ARG A 42 -1.12 -14.25 -66.82
CA ARG A 42 -1.60 -14.82 -68.09
C ARG A 42 -2.20 -13.74 -68.98
N VAL A 43 -1.78 -13.69 -70.23
CA VAL A 43 -2.44 -12.90 -71.30
C VAL A 43 -3.64 -13.70 -71.81
N GLU A 44 -4.74 -13.04 -72.17
CA GLU A 44 -6.12 -13.53 -72.36
C GLU A 44 -6.32 -15.02 -72.78
N PHE A 45 -5.48 -15.58 -73.66
CA PHE A 45 -5.55 -17.00 -74.05
C PHE A 45 -4.22 -17.78 -73.97
N GLY A 46 -3.15 -17.20 -73.42
CA GLY A 46 -1.81 -17.82 -73.32
C GLY A 46 -1.62 -18.78 -72.13
N ALA A 47 -0.44 -19.40 -72.00
CA ALA A 47 -0.06 -20.15 -70.80
C ALA A 47 0.26 -19.19 -69.63
N TRP A 48 0.22 -19.71 -68.40
CA TRP A 48 0.72 -18.97 -67.23
C TRP A 48 2.24 -18.77 -67.32
N SER A 49 2.72 -17.60 -66.92
CA SER A 49 4.15 -17.34 -66.80
C SER A 49 4.80 -18.17 -65.68
N GLU A 50 6.12 -18.29 -65.72
CA GLU A 50 6.90 -18.72 -64.56
C GLU A 50 6.58 -17.80 -63.37
N PRO A 51 6.39 -18.38 -62.16
CA PRO A 51 6.03 -17.60 -60.98
C PRO A 51 7.23 -16.80 -60.48
N TYR A 52 7.03 -15.51 -60.26
CA TYR A 52 7.98 -14.68 -59.53
C TYR A 52 7.78 -14.88 -58.03
N SER A 53 8.87 -15.03 -57.28
CA SER A 53 8.83 -15.24 -55.83
C SER A 53 9.52 -14.09 -55.08
N LEU A 54 8.90 -13.64 -53.99
CA LEU A 54 9.44 -12.67 -53.06
C LEU A 54 9.43 -13.28 -51.65
N ASN A 55 10.60 -13.44 -51.07
CA ASN A 55 10.75 -13.98 -49.71
C ASN A 55 10.81 -12.84 -48.71
N PHE A 56 10.07 -12.96 -47.61
CA PHE A 56 10.14 -12.02 -46.50
C PHE A 56 9.88 -12.73 -45.17
N GLU A 57 10.44 -12.19 -44.09
CA GLU A 57 10.32 -12.74 -42.75
C GLU A 57 9.58 -11.78 -41.84
N ILE A 58 8.62 -12.29 -41.08
CA ILE A 58 7.93 -11.57 -40.02
C ILE A 58 8.59 -11.91 -38.69
N GLN A 59 9.30 -10.94 -38.10
CA GLN A 59 10.01 -11.14 -36.84
C GLN A 59 9.04 -11.32 -35.67
N LYS A 60 9.41 -12.21 -34.74
CA LYS A 60 8.63 -12.43 -33.51
C LYS A 60 8.62 -11.17 -32.64
N PRO A 61 7.45 -10.68 -32.19
CA PRO A 61 7.39 -9.49 -31.36
C PRO A 61 8.17 -9.66 -30.05
N PHE A 62 8.95 -8.64 -29.66
CA PHE A 62 9.85 -8.66 -28.51
C PHE A 62 9.14 -8.95 -27.18
N TYR A 63 7.87 -8.57 -27.03
CA TYR A 63 7.07 -8.81 -25.83
C TYR A 63 6.64 -10.27 -25.64
N GLN A 64 6.83 -11.13 -26.66
CA GLN A 64 6.60 -12.58 -26.56
C GLN A 64 7.87 -13.37 -26.22
N THR A 65 8.96 -12.70 -25.86
CA THR A 65 10.22 -13.35 -25.47
C THR A 65 10.21 -13.70 -23.98
N ALA A 66 10.72 -14.89 -23.64
CA ALA A 66 10.75 -15.37 -22.24
C ALA A 66 11.56 -14.43 -21.32
N TRP A 67 12.64 -13.84 -21.83
CA TRP A 67 13.47 -12.92 -21.05
C TRP A 67 12.71 -11.64 -20.65
N PHE A 68 11.82 -11.13 -21.50
CA PHE A 68 11.03 -9.94 -21.20
C PHE A 68 9.99 -10.23 -20.11
N ILE A 69 9.35 -11.41 -20.16
CA ILE A 69 8.43 -11.88 -19.12
C ILE A 69 9.16 -12.03 -17.79
N ILE A 70 10.35 -12.65 -17.80
CA ILE A 70 11.20 -12.79 -16.61
C ILE A 70 11.54 -11.41 -16.04
N LEU A 71 11.90 -10.44 -16.89
CA LEU A 71 12.21 -9.07 -16.47
C LEU A 71 11.00 -8.41 -15.79
N ILE A 72 9.80 -8.58 -16.33
CA ILE A 72 8.56 -8.07 -15.71
C ILE A 72 8.32 -8.74 -14.35
N ILE A 73 8.48 -10.06 -14.24
CA ILE A 73 8.30 -10.78 -12.97
C ILE A 73 9.32 -10.28 -11.93
N VAL A 74 10.59 -10.12 -12.31
CA VAL A 74 11.63 -9.58 -11.43
C VAL A 74 11.30 -8.16 -11.00
N LEU A 75 10.83 -7.31 -11.91
CA LEU A 75 10.40 -5.94 -11.60
C LEU A 75 9.25 -5.94 -10.59
N LEU A 76 8.24 -6.80 -10.77
CA LEU A 76 7.12 -6.92 -9.85
C LEU A 76 7.56 -7.38 -8.46
N ILE A 77 8.45 -8.37 -8.38
CA ILE A 77 9.01 -8.83 -7.10
C ILE A 77 9.82 -7.71 -6.42
N ALA A 78 10.63 -6.97 -7.17
CA ALA A 78 11.41 -5.85 -6.65
C ALA A 78 10.50 -4.73 -6.09
N VAL A 79 9.42 -4.38 -6.79
CA VAL A 79 8.43 -3.40 -6.33
C VAL A 79 7.74 -3.89 -5.06
N ALA A 80 7.28 -5.14 -5.02
CA ALA A 80 6.65 -5.71 -3.83
C ALA A 80 7.60 -5.72 -2.62
N TYR A 81 8.86 -6.10 -2.83
CA TYR A 81 9.90 -6.07 -1.81
C TYR A 81 10.18 -4.64 -1.31
N SER A 82 10.23 -3.67 -2.22
CA SER A 82 10.44 -2.25 -1.88
C SER A 82 9.30 -1.71 -1.00
N ILE A 83 8.04 -1.98 -1.38
CA ILE A 83 6.86 -1.61 -0.59
C ILE A 83 6.91 -2.25 0.81
N TYR A 84 7.22 -3.54 0.89
CA TYR A 84 7.39 -4.24 2.16
C TYR A 84 8.46 -3.58 3.04
N ARG A 85 9.65 -3.29 2.48
CA ARG A 85 10.76 -2.65 3.20
C ARG A 85 10.38 -1.26 3.73
N ILE A 86 9.74 -0.44 2.90
CA ILE A 86 9.29 0.90 3.30
C ILE A 86 8.28 0.81 4.45
N ARG A 87 7.30 -0.10 4.34
CA ARG A 87 6.28 -0.29 5.37
C ARG A 87 6.86 -0.72 6.71
N VAL A 88 7.81 -1.66 6.70
CA VAL A 88 8.50 -2.14 7.91
C VAL A 88 9.30 -1.02 8.57
N LEU A 89 10.08 -0.26 7.80
CA LEU A 89 10.86 0.86 8.34
C LEU A 89 9.97 1.95 8.97
N PHE A 90 8.84 2.24 8.34
CA PHE A 90 7.85 3.18 8.87
C PHE A 90 7.25 2.69 10.20
N LEU A 91 6.87 1.41 10.29
CA LEU A 91 6.31 0.82 11.51
C LEU A 91 7.31 0.83 12.68
N ILE A 92 8.59 0.57 12.42
CA ILE A 92 9.63 0.61 13.45
C ILE A 92 9.77 2.02 14.04
N LYS A 93 9.80 3.07 13.20
CA LYS A 93 9.86 4.46 13.68
C LYS A 93 8.63 4.87 14.50
N GLN A 94 7.44 4.41 14.09
CA GLN A 94 6.22 4.67 14.85
C GLN A 94 6.24 4.01 16.22
N ARG A 95 6.75 2.77 16.34
CA ARG A 95 6.87 2.06 17.62
C ARG A 95 7.75 2.81 18.61
N GLU A 96 8.87 3.38 18.17
CA GLU A 96 9.74 4.16 19.07
C GLU A 96 9.06 5.43 19.58
N THR A 97 8.38 6.16 18.69
CA THR A 97 7.63 7.36 19.07
C THR A 97 6.52 7.03 20.06
N LEU A 98 5.78 5.96 19.79
CA LEU A 98 4.71 5.50 20.66
C LEU A 98 5.25 5.04 22.02
N ARG A 99 6.36 4.30 22.06
CA ARG A 99 7.03 3.93 23.32
C ARG A 99 7.42 5.15 24.13
N LYS A 100 8.08 6.14 23.51
CA LYS A 100 8.48 7.39 24.19
C LYS A 100 7.27 8.13 24.76
N LEU A 101 6.18 8.20 24.00
CA LEU A 101 4.95 8.84 24.45
C LEU A 101 4.31 8.10 25.63
N VAL A 102 4.23 6.77 25.54
CA VAL A 102 3.70 5.93 26.63
C VAL A 102 4.54 6.11 27.89
N THR A 103 5.88 6.01 27.80
CA THR A 103 6.77 6.21 28.95
C THR A 103 6.57 7.59 29.58
N ARG A 104 6.55 8.66 28.79
CA ARG A 104 6.30 10.02 29.32
C ARG A 104 4.96 10.14 30.02
N ARG A 105 3.89 9.57 29.45
CA ARG A 105 2.56 9.61 30.06
C ARG A 105 2.49 8.78 31.33
N THR A 106 3.17 7.64 31.37
CA THR A 106 3.29 6.83 32.59
C THR A 106 4.01 7.61 33.68
N GLU A 107 5.14 8.25 33.36
CA GLU A 107 5.88 9.10 34.32
C GLU A 107 5.03 10.28 34.82
N GLU A 108 4.30 10.96 33.92
CA GLU A 108 3.39 12.06 34.27
C GLU A 108 2.27 11.60 35.20
N ILE A 109 1.63 10.47 34.90
CA ILE A 109 0.58 9.87 35.74
C ILE A 109 1.13 9.48 37.11
N ASP A 110 2.33 8.89 37.17
CA ASP A 110 2.97 8.52 38.44
C ASP A 110 3.27 9.76 39.30
N MET A 111 3.74 10.86 38.68
CA MET A 111 3.95 12.12 39.38
C MET A 111 2.65 12.73 39.90
N GLN A 112 1.59 12.72 39.08
CA GLN A 112 0.26 13.21 39.48
C GLN A 112 -0.31 12.38 40.63
N ASN A 113 -0.20 11.05 40.56
CA ASN A 113 -0.63 10.15 41.63
C ASN A 113 0.10 10.41 42.95
N ARG A 114 1.42 10.65 42.90
CA ARG A 114 2.20 11.00 44.10
C ARG A 114 1.74 12.33 44.69
N SER A 115 1.63 13.37 43.86
CA SER A 115 1.20 14.70 44.29
C SER A 115 -0.20 14.68 44.89
N LEU A 116 -1.12 13.94 44.26
CA LEU A 116 -2.48 13.76 44.75
C LEU A 116 -2.48 13.05 46.11
N LYS A 117 -1.67 11.99 46.27
CA LYS A 117 -1.53 11.26 47.53
C LYS A 117 -0.95 12.12 48.65
N GLU A 118 -0.01 13.01 48.34
CA GLU A 118 0.53 13.99 49.29
C GLU A 118 -0.54 15.00 49.70
N ALA A 119 -1.26 15.59 48.75
CA ALA A 119 -2.36 16.52 49.05
C ALA A 119 -3.46 15.88 49.92
N TYR A 120 -3.80 14.61 49.67
CA TYR A 120 -4.73 13.86 50.53
C TYR A 120 -4.21 13.71 51.96
N ARG A 121 -2.92 13.40 52.14
CA ARG A 121 -2.31 13.28 53.47
C ARG A 121 -2.30 14.60 54.22
N ASP A 122 -1.99 15.69 53.54
CA ASP A 122 -1.98 17.03 54.15
C ASP A 122 -3.39 17.44 54.56
N LEU A 123 -4.39 17.15 53.72
CA LEU A 123 -5.80 17.39 54.03
C LEU A 123 -6.25 16.59 55.26
N GLU A 124 -5.86 15.32 55.36
CA GLU A 124 -6.17 14.45 56.50
C GLU A 124 -5.53 14.97 57.80
N GLN A 125 -4.26 15.39 57.75
CA GLN A 125 -3.58 15.98 58.91
C GLN A 125 -4.21 17.30 59.35
N ALA A 126 -4.57 18.17 58.40
CA ALA A 126 -5.28 19.41 58.70
C ALA A 126 -6.62 19.12 59.38
N HIS A 127 -7.36 18.11 58.91
CA HIS A 127 -8.63 17.69 59.51
C HIS A 127 -8.44 17.17 60.95
N ILE A 128 -7.47 16.29 61.20
CA ILE A 128 -7.17 15.77 62.54
C ILE A 128 -6.82 16.91 63.50
N LYS A 129 -6.00 17.87 63.03
CA LYS A 129 -5.60 19.03 63.83
C LYS A 129 -6.80 19.92 64.18
N LEU A 130 -7.70 20.18 63.22
CA LEU A 130 -8.92 20.96 63.46
C LEU A 130 -9.81 20.30 64.52
N VAL A 131 -10.06 18.99 64.40
CA VAL A 131 -10.85 18.23 65.38
C VAL A 131 -10.21 18.28 66.76
N GLN A 132 -8.89 18.19 66.85
CA GLN A 132 -8.18 18.32 68.13
C GLN A 132 -8.30 19.73 68.71
N THR A 133 -8.17 20.78 67.88
CA THR A 133 -8.35 22.16 68.34
C THR A 133 -9.78 22.44 68.81
N GLU A 134 -10.80 21.90 68.13
CA GLU A 134 -12.19 22.01 68.58
C GLU A 134 -12.41 21.31 69.93
N LYS A 135 -11.87 20.09 70.10
CA LYS A 135 -11.94 19.36 71.38
C LYS A 135 -11.29 20.13 72.52
N MET A 136 -10.10 20.70 72.30
CA MET A 136 -9.39 21.48 73.32
C MET A 136 -10.13 22.77 73.67
N ALA A 137 -10.72 23.45 72.68
CA ALA A 137 -11.55 24.62 72.92
C ALA A 137 -12.79 24.26 73.76
N ALA A 138 -13.48 23.18 73.43
CA ALA A 138 -14.62 22.69 74.20
C ALA A 138 -14.22 22.27 75.63
N LEU A 139 -13.10 21.54 75.78
CA LEU A 139 -12.53 21.19 77.10
C LEU A 139 -12.18 22.43 77.92
N GLY A 140 -11.60 23.46 77.30
CA GLY A 140 -11.28 24.74 77.94
C GLY A 140 -12.53 25.49 78.44
N VAL A 141 -13.58 25.54 77.63
CA VAL A 141 -14.88 26.12 78.03
C VAL A 141 -15.49 25.33 79.20
N LEU A 142 -15.48 24.00 79.12
CA LEU A 142 -16.00 23.13 80.18
C LEU A 142 -15.19 23.26 81.47
N THR A 143 -13.87 23.26 81.41
CA THR A 143 -13.01 23.44 82.60
C THR A 143 -13.15 24.82 83.20
N ALA A 144 -13.28 25.89 82.40
CA ALA A 144 -13.57 27.22 82.91
C ALA A 144 -14.95 27.29 83.60
N GLY A 145 -15.97 26.64 83.04
CA GLY A 145 -17.29 26.53 83.65
C GLY A 145 -17.27 25.76 84.99
N VAL A 146 -16.62 24.59 85.01
CA VAL A 146 -16.47 23.78 86.24
C VAL A 146 -15.61 24.49 87.28
N ALA A 147 -14.53 25.17 86.88
CA ALA A 147 -13.70 25.95 87.80
C ALA A 147 -14.49 27.13 88.40
N HIS A 148 -15.37 27.76 87.62
CA HIS A 148 -16.27 28.79 88.11
C HIS A 148 -17.29 28.24 89.12
N GLU A 149 -17.80 27.02 88.92
CA GLU A 149 -18.72 26.36 89.86
C GLU A 149 -18.01 25.86 91.15
N ILE A 150 -16.79 25.31 91.04
CA ILE A 150 -16.04 24.80 92.20
C ILE A 150 -15.53 25.95 93.08
N ASN A 151 -15.16 27.09 92.49
CA ASN A 151 -14.68 28.25 93.24
C ASN A 151 -15.83 29.10 93.82
N ASN A 152 -17.08 28.69 93.59
CA ASN A 152 -18.27 29.22 94.24
C ASN A 152 -18.97 28.13 95.08
N PRO A 153 -18.29 27.52 96.08
CA PRO A 153 -18.97 26.60 96.97
C PRO A 153 -19.85 27.42 97.91
N LEU A 154 -21.16 27.39 97.63
CA LEU A 154 -22.26 27.91 98.44
C LEU A 154 -22.59 29.40 98.30
N ASN A 155 -23.74 29.64 97.68
CA ASN A 155 -24.85 30.34 98.34
C ASN A 155 -26.11 29.48 98.18
#